data_AF-A0A930V909-F1
#
_entry.id   AF-A0A930V909-F1
#
_cell.length_a   1.000
_cell.length_b   1.000
_cell.length_c   1.000
_cell.angle_alpha   90.00
_cell.angle_beta   90.00
_cell.angle_gamma   90.00
#
_symmetry.space_group_name_H-M   'P 1'
#
loop_
_entity.id
_entity.type
_entity.pdbx_description
1 polymer ?
#
loop_
_entity_poly.entity_id
_entity_poly.type
_entity_poly.pdbx_seq_one_letter_code
_entity_poly.pdbx_strand_id
1 'polypeptide(L)'
;MRDENGIIAGSVEVQRGPDGESVVVLDGERRVRLGAEEARSRALLQVLEALGERRHPVYVEVEPGTDVVARVLIPRITRVDRIEERDRELVLQLAGSHAVVRLGLDEPASDEVVAEVRRSAESRSLVLVVEDERHRVLDVVAFTPAPDGPELPPFPHLPVLKPDFPRPPFWRWWWGWLIWWLWWRWLCPSLTRAQAAFDQMSALTCAPITAPAPCITFMYPDDGCFARAHEMCRLMRASGLRPGKIWNYESSGHVLHVDTRNHPSCFVEWWYHVAPTLCVRTGPWWWPFLTTRMVIDPALFTGPVTTADWKAIQQDPGSTLTPTGWEPFWPDGTTDPTFSETNYWLDYFRMQLVLRSAQSGPPPYSNC
;
A
#
# COMPACT_ATOMS: atom_id res chain seq x y z
N MET A 1 -17.64 -8.76 -14.40
CA MET A 1 -18.28 -8.57 -15.72
C MET A 1 -17.40 -7.60 -16.47
N ARG A 2 -16.86 -7.97 -17.64
CA ARG A 2 -16.22 -6.97 -18.50
C ARG A 2 -17.34 -6.06 -18.96
N ASP A 3 -17.47 -4.90 -18.34
CA ASP A 3 -18.43 -3.90 -18.79
C ASP A 3 -18.12 -3.66 -20.28
N GLU A 4 -19.11 -3.84 -21.15
CA GLU A 4 -18.95 -3.57 -22.59
C GLU A 4 -18.51 -2.12 -22.84
N ASN A 5 -18.70 -1.25 -21.83
CA ASN A 5 -18.28 0.14 -21.82
C ASN A 5 -16.91 0.37 -21.15
N GLY A 6 -16.27 -0.68 -20.64
CA GLY A 6 -14.96 -0.65 -19.99
C GLY A 6 -13.81 -0.74 -21.00
N ILE A 7 -12.84 0.15 -20.86
CA ILE A 7 -11.73 0.33 -21.80
C ILE A 7 -10.43 0.30 -21.01
N ILE A 8 -9.55 -0.65 -21.31
CA ILE A 8 -8.15 -0.58 -20.87
C ILE A 8 -7.38 0.15 -21.95
N ALA A 9 -6.84 1.33 -21.63
CA ALA A 9 -6.00 2.11 -22.52
C ALA A 9 -4.55 2.06 -22.05
N GLY A 10 -3.61 1.84 -22.98
CA GLY A 10 -2.17 1.85 -22.71
C GLY A 10 -1.61 3.26 -22.51
N SER A 11 -2.29 4.27 -23.06
CA SER A 11 -1.93 5.67 -22.94
C SER A 11 -3.15 6.57 -22.75
N VAL A 12 -2.93 7.69 -22.05
CA VAL A 12 -3.95 8.71 -21.80
C VAL A 12 -3.35 10.09 -21.98
N GLU A 13 -4.06 10.96 -22.70
CA GLU A 13 -3.70 12.37 -22.89
C GLU A 13 -4.89 13.26 -22.53
N VAL A 14 -4.64 14.34 -21.80
CA VAL A 14 -5.66 15.34 -21.48
C VAL A 14 -5.48 16.55 -22.41
N GLN A 15 -6.48 16.79 -23.26
CA GLN A 15 -6.51 17.93 -24.17
C GLN A 15 -7.53 18.97 -23.68
N ARG A 16 -7.14 20.24 -23.67
CA ARG A 16 -8.06 21.35 -23.36
C ARG A 16 -8.64 21.92 -24.64
N GLY A 17 -9.97 21.90 -24.75
CA GLY A 17 -10.70 22.50 -25.85
C GLY A 17 -10.70 24.02 -25.82
N PRO A 18 -11.11 24.69 -26.92
CA PRO A 18 -11.18 26.15 -27.02
C PRO A 18 -12.11 26.77 -25.97
N ASP A 19 -13.15 26.03 -25.58
CA ASP A 19 -14.18 26.46 -24.63
C ASP A 19 -13.81 26.14 -23.16
N GLY A 20 -12.59 25.65 -22.92
CA GLY A 20 -12.11 25.25 -21.59
C GLY A 20 -12.54 23.85 -21.15
N GLU A 21 -13.29 23.11 -21.96
CA GLU A 21 -13.63 21.71 -21.69
C GLU A 21 -12.40 20.81 -21.83
N SER A 22 -12.16 19.95 -20.84
CA SER A 22 -11.12 18.92 -20.91
C SER A 22 -11.66 17.65 -21.57
N VAL A 23 -10.99 17.23 -22.65
CA VAL A 23 -11.25 15.96 -23.36
C VAL A 23 -10.09 15.01 -23.06
N VAL A 24 -10.43 13.79 -22.68
CA VAL A 24 -9.47 12.72 -22.42
C VAL A 24 -9.37 11.86 -23.68
N VAL A 25 -8.16 11.69 -24.20
CA VAL A 25 -7.85 10.87 -25.38
C VAL A 25 -7.16 9.60 -24.92
N LEU A 26 -7.75 8.45 -25.24
CA LEU A 26 -7.28 7.11 -24.90
C LEU A 26 -6.66 6.47 -26.15
N ASP A 27 -5.42 5.99 -26.03
CA ASP A 27 -4.66 5.35 -27.11
C ASP A 27 -4.59 6.17 -28.41
N GLY A 28 -4.65 7.49 -28.30
CA GLY A 28 -4.58 8.43 -29.42
C GLY A 28 -5.83 8.49 -30.31
N GLU A 29 -6.83 7.63 -30.08
CA GLU A 29 -7.99 7.49 -30.95
C GLU A 29 -9.29 7.85 -30.24
N ARG A 30 -9.56 7.23 -29.09
CA ARG A 30 -10.87 7.31 -28.43
C ARG A 30 -10.95 8.54 -27.54
N ARG A 31 -11.94 9.40 -27.79
CA ARG A 31 -12.16 10.63 -27.03
C ARG A 31 -13.31 10.45 -26.04
N VAL A 32 -13.08 10.75 -24.76
CA VAL A 32 -14.10 10.73 -23.71
C VAL A 32 -14.09 12.06 -22.95
N ARG A 33 -15.20 12.39 -22.30
CA ARG A 33 -15.42 13.64 -21.56
C ARG A 33 -15.64 13.35 -20.09
N LEU A 34 -15.17 14.24 -19.22
CA LEU A 34 -15.51 14.16 -17.80
C LEU A 34 -16.89 14.80 -17.55
N GLY A 35 -17.56 14.36 -16.50
CA GLY A 35 -18.87 14.89 -16.11
C GLY A 35 -18.82 16.37 -15.72
N ALA A 36 -20.00 16.98 -15.56
CA ALA A 36 -20.14 18.40 -15.22
C ALA A 36 -19.79 18.75 -13.76
N GLU A 37 -19.59 17.76 -12.89
CA GLU A 37 -19.26 18.00 -11.48
C GLU A 37 -17.81 18.48 -11.33
N GLU A 38 -17.62 19.78 -11.10
CA GLU A 38 -16.32 20.43 -11.15
C GLU A 38 -15.28 19.85 -10.16
N ALA A 39 -15.69 19.48 -8.95
CA ALA A 39 -14.77 18.94 -7.93
C ALA A 39 -14.24 17.55 -8.33
N ARG A 40 -15.15 16.64 -8.69
CA ARG A 40 -14.83 15.30 -9.19
C ARG A 40 -13.98 15.36 -10.46
N SER A 41 -14.40 16.17 -11.44
CA SER A 41 -13.70 16.28 -12.71
C SER A 41 -12.28 16.84 -12.55
N ARG A 42 -12.05 17.82 -11.66
CA ARG A 42 -10.69 18.31 -11.37
C ARG A 42 -9.78 17.24 -10.77
N ALA A 43 -10.29 16.45 -9.82
CA ALA A 43 -9.51 15.38 -9.20
C ALA A 43 -9.19 14.25 -10.20
N LEU A 44 -10.17 13.88 -11.06
CA LEU A 44 -9.94 12.91 -12.13
C LEU A 44 -8.92 13.42 -13.15
N LEU A 45 -8.98 14.69 -13.56
CA LEU A 45 -7.98 15.28 -14.45
C LEU A 45 -6.58 15.20 -13.87
N GLN A 46 -6.41 15.56 -12.60
CA GLN A 46 -5.11 15.48 -11.92
C GLN A 46 -4.54 14.05 -11.99
N VAL A 47 -5.35 13.03 -11.77
CA VAL A 47 -4.92 11.63 -11.84
C VAL A 47 -4.61 11.23 -13.28
N LEU A 48 -5.47 11.56 -14.24
CA LEU A 48 -5.29 11.20 -15.66
C LEU A 48 -4.06 11.89 -16.28
N GLU A 49 -3.80 13.15 -15.95
CA GLU A 49 -2.58 13.88 -16.34
C GLU A 49 -1.33 13.16 -15.77
N ALA A 50 -1.34 12.82 -14.47
CA ALA A 50 -0.22 12.11 -13.83
C ALA A 50 0.02 10.70 -14.40
N LEU A 51 -1.04 9.98 -14.76
CA LEU A 51 -0.93 8.68 -15.44
C LEU A 51 -0.36 8.84 -16.86
N GLY A 52 -0.81 9.85 -17.60
CA GLY A 52 -0.32 10.17 -18.94
C GLY A 52 1.17 10.51 -18.96
N GLU A 53 1.62 11.37 -18.04
CA GLU A 53 3.04 11.73 -17.89
C GLU A 53 3.93 10.50 -17.60
N ARG A 54 3.39 9.53 -16.85
CA ARG A 54 4.08 8.28 -16.50
C ARG A 54 3.87 7.16 -17.51
N ARG A 55 3.05 7.40 -18.54
CA ARG A 55 2.61 6.39 -19.52
C ARG A 55 2.01 5.15 -18.85
N HIS A 56 1.37 5.35 -17.70
CA HIS A 56 0.77 4.27 -16.94
C HIS A 56 -0.61 3.96 -17.53
N PRO A 57 -0.97 2.67 -17.73
CA PRO A 57 -2.27 2.30 -18.27
C PRO A 57 -3.41 2.82 -17.39
N VAL A 58 -4.56 3.03 -18.02
CA VAL A 58 -5.78 3.47 -17.35
C VAL A 58 -6.93 2.56 -17.76
N TYR A 59 -7.83 2.30 -16.82
CA TYR A 59 -9.12 1.70 -17.14
C TYR A 59 -10.22 2.76 -17.01
N VAL A 60 -11.05 2.89 -18.04
CA VAL A 60 -12.13 3.88 -18.09
C VAL A 60 -13.42 3.17 -18.44
N GLU A 61 -14.46 3.39 -17.64
CA GLU A 61 -15.84 3.07 -18.00
C GLU A 61 -16.57 4.31 -18.42
N VAL A 62 -17.40 4.17 -19.45
CA VAL A 62 -18.18 5.26 -20.04
C VAL A 62 -19.66 4.99 -19.81
N GLU A 63 -20.45 6.03 -19.52
CA GLU A 63 -21.90 5.90 -19.38
C GLU A 63 -22.53 5.43 -20.70
N PRO A 64 -23.41 4.40 -20.69
CA PRO A 64 -23.98 3.83 -21.90
C PRO A 64 -24.66 4.86 -22.81
N GLY A 65 -24.33 4.85 -24.10
CA GLY A 65 -24.89 5.77 -25.09
C GLY A 65 -24.34 7.20 -25.02
N THR A 66 -23.31 7.44 -24.21
CA THR A 66 -22.62 8.73 -24.12
C THR A 66 -21.09 8.55 -24.23
N ASP A 67 -20.35 9.67 -24.24
CA ASP A 67 -18.89 9.68 -24.10
C ASP A 67 -18.44 10.16 -22.71
N VAL A 68 -19.34 10.14 -21.72
CA VAL A 68 -19.06 10.65 -20.37
C VAL A 68 -18.43 9.55 -19.52
N VAL A 69 -17.29 9.85 -18.89
CA VAL A 69 -16.59 8.94 -18.00
C VAL A 69 -17.41 8.67 -16.74
N ALA A 70 -17.82 7.42 -16.59
CA ALA A 70 -18.53 6.90 -15.42
C ALA A 70 -17.56 6.53 -14.30
N ARG A 71 -16.45 5.88 -14.62
CA ARG A 71 -15.45 5.40 -13.66
C ARG A 71 -14.05 5.39 -14.26
N VAL A 72 -13.06 5.67 -13.43
CA VAL A 72 -11.64 5.52 -13.73
C VAL A 72 -11.04 4.57 -12.69
N LEU A 73 -10.22 3.62 -13.14
CA LEU A 73 -9.42 2.74 -12.31
C LEU A 73 -7.96 2.79 -12.80
N ILE A 74 -7.02 2.52 -11.90
CA ILE A 74 -5.59 2.39 -12.24
C ILE A 74 -5.27 0.89 -12.26
N PRO A 75 -5.14 0.26 -13.43
CA PRO A 75 -4.71 -1.12 -13.53
C PRO A 75 -3.34 -1.29 -12.86
N ARG A 76 -3.21 -2.37 -12.09
CA ARG A 76 -1.95 -2.74 -11.45
C ARG A 76 -1.11 -3.54 -12.43
N ILE A 77 0.07 -3.04 -12.77
CA ILE A 77 1.11 -3.83 -13.44
C ILE A 77 1.74 -4.74 -12.39
N THR A 78 1.52 -6.05 -12.46
CA THR A 78 2.02 -6.99 -11.45
C THR A 78 2.21 -8.40 -11.99
N ARG A 79 2.52 -9.33 -11.09
CA ARG A 79 2.57 -10.77 -11.30
C ARG A 79 1.68 -11.42 -10.26
N VAL A 80 1.07 -12.54 -10.61
CA VAL A 80 0.37 -13.37 -9.62
C VAL A 80 1.41 -14.23 -8.91
N ASP A 81 1.58 -14.03 -7.60
CA ASP A 81 2.57 -14.78 -6.80
C ASP A 81 2.01 -16.07 -6.22
N ARG A 82 0.73 -16.03 -5.83
CA ARG A 82 0.00 -17.17 -5.25
C ARG A 82 -1.48 -17.08 -5.61
N ILE A 83 -2.07 -18.25 -5.81
CA ILE A 83 -3.51 -18.46 -5.98
C ILE A 83 -3.96 -19.41 -4.87
N GLU A 84 -4.99 -19.03 -4.11
CA GLU A 84 -5.75 -19.95 -3.28
C GLU A 84 -7.13 -20.15 -3.92
N GLU A 85 -7.49 -21.40 -4.20
CA GLU A 85 -8.82 -21.72 -4.69
C GLU A 85 -9.78 -21.86 -3.50
N ARG A 86 -10.91 -21.17 -3.59
CA ARG A 86 -12.08 -21.33 -2.72
C ARG A 86 -13.28 -21.63 -3.60
N ASP A 87 -14.34 -22.15 -2.99
CA ASP A 87 -15.50 -22.76 -3.70
C ASP A 87 -15.91 -22.03 -4.99
N ARG A 88 -16.10 -20.71 -4.95
CA ARG A 88 -16.56 -19.88 -6.08
C ARG A 88 -15.67 -18.68 -6.37
N GLU A 89 -14.45 -18.69 -5.86
CA GLU A 89 -13.50 -17.59 -6.07
C GLU A 89 -12.03 -18.05 -6.05
N LEU A 90 -11.19 -17.33 -6.79
CA LEU A 90 -9.75 -17.37 -6.61
C LEU A 90 -9.33 -16.20 -5.73
N VAL A 91 -8.54 -16.50 -4.70
CA VAL A 91 -7.93 -15.49 -3.84
C VAL A 91 -6.48 -15.32 -4.25
N LEU A 92 -6.11 -14.13 -4.68
CA LEU A 92 -4.86 -13.81 -5.34
C LEU A 92 -3.94 -13.04 -4.39
N GLN A 93 -2.68 -13.46 -4.35
CA GLN A 93 -1.58 -12.66 -3.84
C GLN A 93 -0.83 -12.08 -5.04
N LEU A 94 -0.75 -10.76 -5.11
CA LEU A 94 -0.08 -10.03 -6.19
C LEU A 94 1.30 -9.55 -5.73
N ALA A 95 2.29 -9.62 -6.61
CA ALA A 95 3.63 -9.14 -6.34
C ALA A 95 3.63 -7.65 -5.99
N GLY A 96 4.26 -7.30 -4.87
CA GLY A 96 4.33 -5.93 -4.37
C GLY A 96 3.03 -5.40 -3.74
N SER A 97 2.05 -6.27 -3.48
CA SER A 97 0.80 -5.92 -2.79
C SER A 97 0.67 -6.71 -1.48
N HIS A 98 0.16 -6.06 -0.44
CA HIS A 98 -0.32 -6.78 0.75
C HIS A 98 -1.84 -6.99 0.75
N ALA A 99 -2.57 -6.35 -0.15
CA ALA A 99 -4.02 -6.49 -0.29
C ALA A 99 -4.40 -7.90 -0.73
N VAL A 100 -5.52 -8.40 -0.22
CA VAL A 100 -6.15 -9.63 -0.69
C VAL A 100 -7.04 -9.30 -1.88
N VAL A 101 -6.77 -9.92 -3.03
CA VAL A 101 -7.50 -9.68 -4.29
C VAL A 101 -8.33 -10.91 -4.64
N ARG A 102 -9.56 -10.72 -5.15
CA ARG A 102 -10.53 -11.80 -5.36
C ARG A 102 -11.05 -11.84 -6.78
N LEU A 103 -11.09 -13.01 -7.39
CA LEU A 103 -11.70 -13.24 -8.71
C LEU A 103 -12.84 -14.24 -8.56
N GLY A 104 -14.07 -13.81 -8.84
CA GLY A 104 -15.24 -14.70 -8.84
C GLY A 104 -15.23 -15.65 -10.04
N LEU A 105 -15.62 -16.91 -9.81
CA LEU A 105 -15.64 -17.96 -10.84
C LEU A 105 -17.01 -18.13 -11.52
N ASP A 106 -18.07 -17.52 -10.99
CA ASP A 106 -19.44 -17.71 -11.47
C ASP A 106 -19.83 -16.78 -12.65
N GLU A 107 -18.90 -15.99 -13.19
CA GLU A 107 -19.19 -14.96 -14.19
C GLU A 107 -18.69 -15.36 -15.59
N PRO A 108 -19.46 -15.23 -16.69
CA PRO A 108 -19.08 -15.74 -18.02
C PRO A 108 -17.74 -15.23 -18.60
N ALA A 109 -17.27 -14.05 -18.15
CA ALA A 109 -15.96 -13.50 -18.53
C ALA A 109 -14.79 -14.13 -17.72
N SER A 110 -15.06 -15.06 -16.81
CA SER A 110 -14.08 -15.62 -15.89
C SER A 110 -13.08 -16.54 -16.56
N ASP A 111 -13.45 -17.30 -17.60
CA ASP A 111 -12.56 -18.37 -18.09
C ASP A 111 -11.26 -17.83 -18.70
N GLU A 112 -11.34 -16.75 -19.49
CA GLU A 112 -10.16 -16.09 -20.05
C GLU A 112 -9.32 -15.43 -18.96
N VAL A 113 -9.97 -14.72 -18.03
CA VAL A 113 -9.32 -14.03 -16.91
C VAL A 113 -8.63 -15.05 -15.98
N VAL A 114 -9.30 -16.16 -15.65
CA VAL A 114 -8.76 -17.27 -14.85
C VAL A 114 -7.58 -17.92 -15.56
N ALA A 115 -7.68 -18.14 -16.88
CA ALA A 115 -6.58 -18.69 -17.65
C ALA A 115 -5.35 -17.77 -17.63
N GLU A 116 -5.54 -16.45 -17.74
CA GLU A 116 -4.44 -15.49 -17.66
C GLU A 116 -3.84 -15.40 -16.25
N VAL A 117 -4.68 -15.38 -15.21
CA VAL A 117 -4.23 -15.42 -13.81
C VAL A 117 -3.38 -16.65 -13.53
N ARG A 118 -3.82 -17.83 -13.96
CA ARG A 118 -3.06 -19.09 -13.81
C ARG A 118 -1.76 -19.06 -14.61
N ARG A 119 -1.80 -18.55 -15.84
CA ARG A 119 -0.59 -18.37 -16.67
C ARG A 119 0.42 -17.45 -16.02
N SER A 120 0.00 -16.33 -15.44
CA SER A 120 0.88 -15.43 -14.70
C SER A 120 1.46 -16.10 -13.45
N ALA A 121 0.66 -16.86 -12.71
CA ALA A 121 1.15 -17.59 -11.54
C ALA A 121 2.22 -18.64 -11.88
N GLU A 122 2.03 -19.37 -12.97
CA GLU A 122 2.96 -20.40 -13.45
C GLU A 122 4.24 -19.81 -14.05
N SER A 123 4.09 -18.83 -14.95
CA SER A 123 5.21 -18.28 -15.73
C SER A 123 5.86 -17.05 -15.11
N ARG A 124 5.24 -16.48 -14.08
CA ARG A 124 5.59 -15.17 -13.51
C ARG A 124 5.54 -14.05 -14.55
N SER A 125 4.75 -14.17 -15.62
CA SER A 125 4.55 -13.12 -16.61
C SER A 125 3.87 -11.90 -15.99
N LEU A 126 4.18 -10.72 -16.54
CA LEU A 126 3.52 -9.48 -16.14
C LEU A 126 2.09 -9.46 -16.68
N VAL A 127 1.18 -8.94 -15.86
CA VAL A 127 -0.23 -8.74 -16.18
C VAL A 127 -0.67 -7.35 -15.72
N LEU A 128 -1.69 -6.82 -16.39
CA LEU A 128 -2.52 -5.73 -15.88
C LEU A 128 -3.70 -6.34 -15.15
N VAL A 129 -3.81 -6.08 -13.84
CA VAL A 129 -4.97 -6.47 -13.03
C VAL A 129 -5.82 -5.22 -12.84
N VAL A 130 -7.07 -5.27 -13.32
CA VAL A 130 -8.07 -4.23 -13.06
C VAL A 130 -8.91 -4.68 -11.87
N GLU A 131 -8.92 -3.89 -10.81
CA GLU A 131 -9.62 -4.19 -9.56
C GLU A 131 -10.64 -3.10 -9.25
N ASP A 132 -11.80 -3.46 -8.73
CA ASP A 132 -12.72 -2.50 -8.12
C ASP A 132 -12.29 -2.08 -6.70
N GLU A 133 -13.06 -1.19 -6.08
CA GLU A 133 -12.80 -0.73 -4.72
C GLU A 133 -12.94 -1.80 -3.64
N ARG A 134 -13.36 -3.03 -3.97
CA ARG A 134 -13.43 -4.16 -3.04
C ARG A 134 -12.34 -5.18 -3.33
N HIS A 135 -11.32 -4.81 -4.11
CA HIS A 135 -10.30 -5.72 -4.61
C HIS A 135 -10.88 -6.92 -5.38
N ARG A 136 -12.02 -6.74 -6.03
CA ARG A 136 -12.54 -7.73 -6.97
C ARG A 136 -11.94 -7.48 -8.35
N VAL A 137 -11.38 -8.52 -8.92
CA VAL A 137 -10.84 -8.52 -10.27
C VAL A 137 -11.99 -8.33 -11.27
N LEU A 138 -11.87 -7.28 -12.08
CA LEU A 138 -12.76 -6.99 -13.19
C LEU A 138 -12.22 -7.54 -14.51
N ASP A 139 -10.90 -7.46 -14.71
CA ASP A 139 -10.20 -7.93 -15.90
C ASP A 139 -8.73 -8.22 -15.58
N VAL A 140 -8.13 -9.16 -16.33
CA VAL A 140 -6.69 -9.44 -16.29
C VAL A 140 -6.19 -9.63 -17.71
N VAL A 141 -5.20 -8.83 -18.09
CA VAL A 141 -4.63 -8.86 -19.45
C VAL A 141 -3.12 -9.03 -19.38
N ALA A 142 -2.56 -9.87 -20.24
CA ALA A 142 -1.11 -10.00 -20.38
C ALA A 142 -0.46 -8.64 -20.67
N PHE A 143 0.63 -8.33 -19.98
CA PHE A 143 1.33 -7.06 -20.13
C PHE A 143 2.73 -7.26 -20.69
N THR A 144 3.01 -6.64 -21.83
CA THR A 144 4.36 -6.58 -22.40
C THR A 144 4.84 -5.14 -22.36
N PRO A 145 5.92 -4.82 -21.61
CA PRO A 145 6.45 -3.47 -21.54
C PRO A 145 6.96 -3.04 -22.92
N ALA A 146 6.48 -1.90 -23.43
CA ALA A 146 7.06 -1.26 -24.59
C ALA A 146 8.43 -0.64 -24.24
N PRO A 147 9.36 -0.47 -25.20
CA PRO A 147 10.66 0.18 -24.96
C PRO A 147 10.53 1.58 -24.35
N ASP A 148 9.44 2.26 -24.68
CA ASP A 148 9.05 3.58 -24.19
C ASP A 148 7.76 3.52 -23.35
N GLY A 149 7.45 2.35 -22.79
CA GLY A 149 6.31 2.10 -21.92
C GLY A 149 6.49 2.67 -20.50
N PRO A 150 5.55 2.39 -19.59
CA PRO A 150 5.66 2.82 -18.20
C PRO A 150 6.89 2.21 -17.53
N GLU A 151 7.44 2.94 -16.56
CA GLU A 151 8.40 2.37 -15.63
C GLU A 151 7.72 1.23 -14.85
N LEU A 152 8.36 0.06 -14.85
CA LEU A 152 7.82 -1.09 -14.14
C LEU A 152 7.84 -0.83 -12.63
N PRO A 153 6.78 -1.23 -11.91
CA PRO A 153 6.82 -1.16 -10.47
C PRO A 153 7.97 -2.00 -9.92
N PRO A 154 8.62 -1.56 -8.84
CA PRO A 154 9.61 -2.38 -8.19
C PRO A 154 8.89 -3.57 -7.53
N PHE A 155 9.37 -4.78 -7.85
CA PHE A 155 8.83 -6.01 -7.31
C PHE A 155 9.77 -6.56 -6.23
N PRO A 156 9.22 -7.20 -5.17
CA PRO A 156 10.06 -7.96 -4.26
C PRO A 156 10.85 -9.01 -5.04
N HIS A 157 12.10 -9.25 -4.63
CA HIS A 157 12.85 -10.37 -5.16
C HIS A 157 12.25 -11.69 -4.62
N LEU A 158 12.41 -12.78 -5.37
CA LEU A 158 12.04 -14.09 -4.82
C LEU A 158 12.88 -14.35 -3.57
N PRO A 159 12.31 -14.95 -2.51
CA PRO A 159 13.02 -15.16 -1.26
C PRO A 159 14.26 -16.02 -1.51
N VAL A 160 15.43 -15.41 -1.36
CA VAL A 160 16.68 -16.15 -1.15
C VAL A 160 16.73 -16.43 0.34
N LEU A 161 16.59 -17.71 0.72
CA LEU A 161 16.86 -18.17 2.09
C LEU A 161 18.24 -17.65 2.53
N LYS A 162 18.26 -16.63 3.38
CA LYS A 162 19.51 -16.12 3.97
C LYS A 162 19.83 -16.88 5.26
N PRO A 163 21.09 -17.26 5.47
CA PRO A 163 21.53 -18.05 6.61
C PRO A 163 21.58 -17.24 7.91
N ASP A 164 21.53 -17.96 9.02
CA ASP A 164 21.62 -17.45 10.39
C ASP A 164 22.84 -16.53 10.61
N PHE A 165 22.60 -15.36 11.18
CA PHE A 165 23.66 -14.47 11.64
C PHE A 165 24.32 -15.02 12.91
N PRO A 166 25.66 -15.06 12.97
CA PRO A 166 26.36 -15.53 14.16
C PRO A 166 26.23 -14.54 15.32
N ARG A 167 25.97 -15.07 16.51
CA ARG A 167 25.98 -14.31 17.77
C ARG A 167 27.40 -13.81 18.07
N PRO A 168 27.57 -12.55 18.51
CA PRO A 168 28.90 -12.04 18.85
C PRO A 168 29.44 -12.67 20.14
N PRO A 169 30.78 -12.81 20.28
CA PRO A 169 31.40 -13.50 21.40
C PRO A 169 31.36 -12.70 22.71
N PHE A 170 31.17 -13.41 23.81
CA PHE A 170 30.78 -12.92 25.14
C PHE A 170 31.87 -12.24 26.01
N TRP A 171 33.05 -11.89 25.46
CA TRP A 171 34.28 -11.64 26.26
C TRP A 171 34.74 -10.16 26.33
N ARG A 172 33.83 -9.19 26.35
CA ARG A 172 34.18 -7.77 26.60
C ARG A 172 33.30 -7.16 27.69
N TRP A 173 33.48 -7.59 28.96
CA TRP A 173 32.44 -7.37 29.98
C TRP A 173 32.85 -6.83 31.35
N TRP A 174 33.96 -6.10 31.52
CA TRP A 174 34.23 -5.51 32.86
C TRP A 174 34.50 -3.99 32.92
N TRP A 175 35.08 -3.35 31.90
CA TRP A 175 35.28 -1.88 31.90
C TRP A 175 34.33 -1.10 30.97
N GLY A 176 33.57 -1.79 30.12
CA GLY A 176 32.55 -1.18 29.25
C GLY A 176 31.18 -1.02 29.91
N TRP A 177 30.94 -1.65 31.07
CA TRP A 177 29.62 -1.77 31.68
C TRP A 177 29.06 -0.42 32.18
N LEU A 178 29.88 0.47 32.76
CA LEU A 178 29.42 1.78 33.26
C LEU A 178 29.18 2.82 32.15
N ILE A 179 29.95 2.78 31.07
CA ILE A 179 29.77 3.69 29.91
C ILE A 179 28.63 3.19 29.01
N TRP A 180 28.49 1.87 28.84
CA TRP A 180 27.32 1.24 28.21
C TRP A 180 26.04 1.49 29.00
N TRP A 181 26.11 1.50 30.34
CA TRP A 181 24.97 1.78 31.24
C TRP A 181 24.42 3.21 31.09
N LEU A 182 25.29 4.21 30.91
CA LEU A 182 24.85 5.57 30.59
C LEU A 182 24.33 5.67 29.14
N TRP A 183 24.94 4.98 28.16
CA TRP A 183 24.49 4.96 26.76
C TRP A 183 23.15 4.24 26.52
N TRP A 184 22.86 3.17 27.27
CA TRP A 184 21.61 2.40 27.14
C TRP A 184 20.37 3.23 27.52
N ARG A 185 20.51 4.16 28.49
CA ARG A 185 19.46 5.09 28.90
C ARG A 185 19.02 6.06 27.78
N TRP A 186 19.85 6.28 26.76
CA TRP A 186 19.56 7.17 25.62
C TRP A 186 19.02 6.45 24.38
N LEU A 187 18.94 5.11 24.39
CA LEU A 187 18.57 4.34 23.20
C LEU A 187 17.04 4.31 22.95
N CYS A 188 16.25 4.28 24.03
CA CYS A 188 14.79 4.16 23.96
C CYS A 188 14.12 5.48 24.40
N PRO A 189 13.33 6.16 23.54
CA PRO A 189 12.56 7.35 23.93
C PRO A 189 11.65 7.13 25.14
N SER A 190 11.26 8.22 25.83
CA SER A 190 10.14 8.17 26.78
C SER A 190 8.81 8.01 26.03
N LEU A 191 7.73 7.61 26.72
CA LEU A 191 6.39 7.56 26.12
C LEU A 191 5.99 8.91 25.49
N THR A 192 6.24 10.03 26.15
CA THR A 192 6.00 11.38 25.60
C THR A 192 6.76 11.63 24.30
N ARG A 193 8.02 11.19 24.20
CA ARG A 193 8.81 11.35 22.97
C ARG A 193 8.33 10.39 21.87
N ALA A 194 7.84 9.21 22.23
CA ALA A 194 7.20 8.29 21.28
C ALA A 194 5.87 8.86 20.76
N GLN A 195 5.06 9.49 21.62
CA GLN A 195 3.85 10.21 21.21
C GLN A 195 4.19 11.37 20.28
N ALA A 196 5.19 12.19 20.61
CA ALA A 196 5.61 13.27 19.71
C ALA A 196 6.08 12.75 18.34
N ALA A 197 6.76 11.59 18.30
CA ALA A 197 7.13 10.94 17.04
C ALA A 197 5.89 10.44 16.27
N PHE A 198 4.90 9.87 16.98
CA PHE A 198 3.62 9.48 16.39
C PHE A 198 2.91 10.69 15.78
N ASP A 199 2.78 11.78 16.53
CA ASP A 199 2.08 13.01 16.09
C ASP A 199 2.78 13.62 14.87
N GLN A 200 4.12 13.59 14.82
CA GLN A 200 4.89 14.00 13.65
C GLN A 200 4.59 13.16 12.41
N MET A 201 4.45 11.83 12.56
CA MET A 201 4.10 10.98 11.42
C MET A 201 2.65 11.21 11.00
N SER A 202 1.73 11.29 11.98
CA SER A 202 0.31 11.53 11.74
C SER A 202 0.04 12.87 11.04
N ALA A 203 0.83 13.91 11.36
CA ALA A 203 0.74 15.21 10.71
C ALA A 203 1.07 15.18 9.20
N LEU A 204 1.70 14.11 8.71
CA LEU A 204 1.99 13.90 7.30
C LEU A 204 0.86 13.20 6.54
N THR A 205 -0.30 12.96 7.16
CA THR A 205 -1.44 12.30 6.50
C THR A 205 -1.86 13.07 5.24
N CYS A 206 -2.01 12.36 4.12
CA CYS A 206 -2.49 12.95 2.87
C CYS A 206 -3.90 13.53 2.98
N ALA A 207 -4.11 14.72 2.43
CA ALA A 207 -5.44 15.23 2.15
C ALA A 207 -6.08 14.37 1.03
N PRO A 208 -7.25 13.74 1.23
CA PRO A 208 -7.70 12.68 0.32
C PRO A 208 -7.95 13.12 -1.14
N ILE A 209 -8.39 14.36 -1.36
CA ILE A 209 -8.76 14.86 -2.70
C ILE A 209 -7.55 15.37 -3.49
N THR A 210 -6.47 15.80 -2.84
CA THR A 210 -5.33 16.43 -3.52
C THR A 210 -4.02 15.66 -3.35
N ALA A 211 -3.88 14.94 -2.23
CA ALA A 211 -2.74 14.11 -1.83
C ALA A 211 -1.35 14.59 -2.29
N PRO A 212 -0.94 15.84 -1.96
CA PRO A 212 0.32 16.39 -2.46
C PRO A 212 1.52 15.70 -1.81
N ALA A 213 2.56 15.40 -2.60
CA ALA A 213 3.84 15.00 -2.04
C ALA A 213 4.39 16.10 -1.10
N PRO A 214 5.05 15.75 0.03
CA PRO A 214 5.46 14.42 0.46
C PRO A 214 4.52 13.77 1.51
N CYS A 215 3.19 13.86 1.37
CA CYS A 215 2.27 13.27 2.35
C CYS A 215 2.28 11.73 2.36
N ILE A 216 1.88 11.09 3.47
CA ILE A 216 1.79 9.64 3.63
C ILE A 216 0.32 9.21 3.60
N THR A 217 0.03 8.16 2.85
CA THR A 217 -1.33 7.70 2.52
C THR A 217 -1.98 6.86 3.63
N PHE A 218 -2.00 7.36 4.87
CA PHE A 218 -2.62 6.65 6.01
C PHE A 218 -4.13 6.45 5.85
N MET A 219 -4.81 7.34 5.10
CA MET A 219 -6.23 7.20 4.77
C MET A 219 -6.51 6.26 3.58
N TYR A 220 -5.49 5.58 3.05
CA TYR A 220 -5.62 4.54 2.02
C TYR A 220 -5.08 3.22 2.58
N PRO A 221 -5.89 2.49 3.39
CA PRO A 221 -5.40 1.33 4.13
C PRO A 221 -5.21 0.07 3.26
N ASP A 222 -5.81 0.04 2.09
CA ASP A 222 -5.89 -1.09 1.16
C ASP A 222 -4.56 -1.75 0.86
N ASP A 223 -3.56 -0.93 0.51
CA ASP A 223 -2.25 -1.40 0.11
C ASP A 223 -1.14 -0.37 0.47
N GLY A 224 0.14 -0.75 0.36
CA GLY A 224 1.29 0.15 0.59
C GLY A 224 1.82 0.27 2.01
N CYS A 225 1.51 -0.66 2.93
CA CYS A 225 1.98 -0.61 4.32
C CYS A 225 3.52 -0.54 4.41
N PHE A 226 4.22 -1.30 3.56
CA PHE A 226 5.67 -1.31 3.45
C PHE A 226 6.25 0.06 3.11
N ALA A 227 5.66 0.78 2.15
CA ALA A 227 6.11 2.13 1.75
C ALA A 227 5.85 3.16 2.86
N ARG A 228 4.66 3.13 3.48
CA ARG A 228 4.35 3.98 4.64
C ARG A 228 5.32 3.73 5.80
N ALA A 229 5.58 2.47 6.12
CA ALA A 229 6.48 2.08 7.19
C ALA A 229 7.93 2.50 6.90
N HIS A 230 8.39 2.36 5.66
CA HIS A 230 9.75 2.73 5.29
C HIS A 230 9.96 4.25 5.36
N GLU A 231 9.00 5.04 4.87
CA GLU A 231 9.05 6.50 4.96
C GLU A 231 9.00 7.01 6.40
N MET A 232 8.11 6.45 7.24
CA MET A 232 8.09 6.77 8.66
C MET A 232 9.42 6.45 9.35
N CYS A 233 10.04 5.31 9.02
CA CYS A 233 11.37 4.97 9.52
C CYS A 233 12.43 6.00 9.12
N ARG A 234 12.40 6.50 7.87
CA ARG A 234 13.32 7.56 7.38
C ARG A 234 13.21 8.82 8.24
N LEU A 235 11.99 9.28 8.44
CA LEU A 235 11.70 10.53 9.15
C LEU A 235 12.02 10.44 10.65
N MET A 236 11.70 9.30 11.26
CA MET A 236 12.10 9.03 12.65
C MET A 236 13.63 9.02 12.80
N ARG A 237 14.36 8.39 11.87
CA ARG A 237 15.83 8.40 11.86
C ARG A 237 16.40 9.79 11.69
N ALA A 238 15.85 10.59 10.78
CA ALA A 238 16.21 11.99 10.60
C ALA A 238 15.97 12.82 11.88
N SER A 239 15.00 12.42 12.71
CA SER A 239 14.70 13.01 14.02
C SER A 239 15.54 12.43 15.18
N GLY A 240 16.58 11.65 14.86
CA GLY A 240 17.50 11.05 15.83
C GLY A 240 16.93 9.85 16.59
N LEU A 241 15.84 9.25 16.11
CA LEU A 241 15.28 8.01 16.67
C LEU A 241 15.88 6.77 15.99
N ARG A 242 15.68 5.60 16.59
CA ARG A 242 16.14 4.31 16.08
C ARG A 242 14.95 3.37 15.90
N PRO A 243 14.16 3.55 14.83
CA PRO A 243 13.04 2.67 14.57
C PRO A 243 13.53 1.26 14.19
N GLY A 244 12.71 0.26 14.47
CA GLY A 244 12.71 -1.04 13.78
C GLY A 244 11.40 -1.21 13.02
N LYS A 245 11.11 -2.43 12.54
CA LYS A 245 9.78 -2.78 12.02
C LYS A 245 9.22 -4.01 12.72
N ILE A 246 7.91 -4.11 12.73
CA ILE A 246 7.18 -5.33 13.10
C ILE A 246 6.30 -5.73 11.92
N TRP A 247 6.45 -6.97 11.50
CA TRP A 247 5.66 -7.58 10.43
C TRP A 247 4.64 -8.51 11.09
N ASN A 248 3.39 -8.44 10.67
CA ASN A 248 2.35 -9.39 11.02
C ASN A 248 2.02 -10.20 9.78
N TYR A 249 2.22 -11.51 9.83
CA TYR A 249 1.85 -12.45 8.78
C TYR A 249 0.60 -13.19 9.24
N GLU A 250 -0.39 -13.26 8.37
CA GLU A 250 -1.53 -14.16 8.47
C GLU A 250 -1.16 -15.60 8.88
N SER A 251 -2.10 -16.26 9.54
CA SER A 251 -2.08 -17.70 9.75
C SER A 251 -2.58 -18.43 8.50
N SER A 252 -2.10 -19.66 8.30
CA SER A 252 -2.43 -20.46 7.11
C SER A 252 -3.94 -20.58 6.90
N GLY A 253 -4.43 -20.15 5.73
CA GLY A 253 -5.85 -20.19 5.36
C GLY A 253 -6.69 -19.03 5.88
N HIS A 254 -6.09 -18.08 6.59
CA HIS A 254 -6.71 -16.86 7.07
C HIS A 254 -6.19 -15.64 6.31
N VAL A 255 -6.81 -14.49 6.60
CA VAL A 255 -6.34 -13.16 6.18
C VAL A 255 -6.36 -12.26 7.40
N LEU A 256 -5.52 -11.24 7.42
CA LEU A 256 -5.65 -10.16 8.39
C LEU A 256 -6.88 -9.34 8.00
N HIS A 257 -7.77 -9.07 8.95
CA HIS A 257 -8.98 -8.27 8.73
C HIS A 257 -8.99 -7.09 9.70
N VAL A 258 -9.19 -5.89 9.18
CA VAL A 258 -9.26 -4.67 9.98
C VAL A 258 -10.50 -3.88 9.61
N ASP A 259 -11.34 -3.60 10.61
CA ASP A 259 -12.43 -2.64 10.47
C ASP A 259 -11.86 -1.22 10.42
N THR A 260 -12.27 -0.45 9.42
CA THR A 260 -11.74 0.89 9.17
C THR A 260 -12.79 1.80 8.55
N ARG A 261 -12.79 3.06 8.98
CA ARG A 261 -13.62 4.11 8.37
C ARG A 261 -12.98 4.67 7.10
N ASN A 262 -11.77 4.24 6.73
CA ASN A 262 -11.03 4.77 5.59
C ASN A 262 -11.22 3.93 4.31
N HIS A 263 -12.16 2.98 4.32
CA HIS A 263 -12.52 2.16 3.18
C HIS A 263 -14.05 2.12 2.98
N PRO A 264 -14.59 2.20 1.74
CA PRO A 264 -16.03 2.21 1.51
C PRO A 264 -16.77 0.97 2.04
N SER A 265 -16.10 -0.17 2.07
CA SER A 265 -16.64 -1.43 2.64
C SER A 265 -16.55 -1.49 4.17
N CYS A 266 -16.01 -0.47 4.83
CA CYS A 266 -15.78 -0.39 6.28
C CYS A 266 -14.76 -1.39 6.84
N PHE A 267 -14.05 -2.13 5.99
CA PHE A 267 -12.95 -3.01 6.36
C PHE A 267 -11.95 -3.15 5.21
N VAL A 268 -10.78 -3.69 5.52
CA VAL A 268 -9.74 -4.14 4.58
C VAL A 268 -9.18 -5.50 4.99
N GLU A 269 -8.69 -6.25 4.00
CA GLU A 269 -8.09 -7.57 4.19
C GLU A 269 -6.68 -7.64 3.60
N TRP A 270 -5.76 -8.24 4.35
CA TRP A 270 -4.35 -8.30 3.98
C TRP A 270 -3.72 -9.68 4.17
N TRP A 271 -2.72 -9.98 3.35
CA TRP A 271 -1.81 -11.11 3.56
C TRP A 271 -0.84 -10.84 4.71
N TYR A 272 -0.32 -9.62 4.80
CA TYR A 272 0.56 -9.21 5.88
C TYR A 272 0.39 -7.71 6.15
N HIS A 273 0.80 -7.24 7.32
CA HIS A 273 0.88 -5.81 7.61
C HIS A 273 2.22 -5.48 8.27
N VAL A 274 2.73 -4.26 8.04
CA VAL A 274 3.99 -3.81 8.63
C VAL A 274 3.89 -2.38 9.11
N ALA A 275 4.48 -2.13 10.27
CA ALA A 275 4.59 -0.79 10.84
C ALA A 275 5.96 -0.57 11.53
N PRO A 276 6.42 0.69 11.62
CA PRO A 276 7.57 1.06 12.42
C PRO A 276 7.35 0.73 13.90
N THR A 277 8.44 0.43 14.58
CA THR A 277 8.44 0.27 16.04
C THR A 277 9.51 1.11 16.71
N LEU A 278 9.23 1.56 17.92
CA LEU A 278 10.18 2.19 18.80
C LEU A 278 10.31 1.38 20.09
N CYS A 279 11.53 1.25 20.59
CA CYS A 279 11.72 0.87 21.99
C CYS A 279 11.35 2.05 22.87
N VAL A 280 10.39 1.91 23.77
CA VAL A 280 9.89 3.00 24.62
C VAL A 280 10.09 2.66 26.08
N ARG A 281 10.59 3.61 26.86
CA ARG A 281 10.71 3.47 28.33
C ARG A 281 9.33 3.61 28.96
N THR A 282 8.89 2.54 29.61
CA THR A 282 7.57 2.41 30.27
C THR A 282 7.69 2.19 31.78
N GLY A 283 8.91 1.97 32.28
CA GLY A 283 9.16 1.81 33.71
C GLY A 283 8.93 3.07 34.52
N PRO A 284 8.57 2.94 35.81
CA PRO A 284 8.48 4.07 36.72
C PRO A 284 9.86 4.73 36.90
N TRP A 285 9.88 5.97 37.38
CA TRP A 285 11.12 6.74 37.54
C TRP A 285 12.19 6.05 38.40
N TRP A 286 11.77 5.20 39.34
CA TRP A 286 12.62 4.40 40.22
C TRP A 286 13.07 3.06 39.60
N TRP A 287 12.47 2.64 38.47
CA TRP A 287 12.88 1.47 37.67
C TRP A 287 12.83 1.78 36.16
N PRO A 288 13.71 2.65 35.65
CA PRO A 288 13.64 3.18 34.27
C PRO A 288 14.11 2.19 33.19
N PHE A 289 14.40 0.94 33.56
CA PHE A 289 14.93 -0.09 32.68
C PHE A 289 13.84 -0.89 31.97
N LEU A 290 12.58 -0.78 32.43
CA LEU A 290 11.47 -1.42 31.74
C LEU A 290 11.20 -0.68 30.43
N THR A 291 11.38 -1.39 29.33
CA THR A 291 11.12 -0.91 27.99
C THR A 291 10.11 -1.80 27.29
N THR A 292 9.21 -1.19 26.53
CA THR A 292 8.21 -1.87 25.72
C THR A 292 8.43 -1.49 24.26
N ARG A 293 8.34 -2.46 23.34
CA ARG A 293 8.29 -2.15 21.91
C ARG A 293 6.89 -1.64 21.58
N MET A 294 6.82 -0.40 21.10
CA MET A 294 5.57 0.23 20.69
C MET A 294 5.56 0.40 19.18
N VAL A 295 4.40 0.20 18.58
CA VAL A 295 4.13 0.36 17.16
C VAL A 295 3.66 1.79 16.90
N ILE A 296 4.16 2.39 15.82
CA ILE A 296 3.75 3.71 15.35
C ILE A 296 3.02 3.53 14.02
N ASP A 297 1.69 3.52 14.07
CA ASP A 297 0.86 3.27 12.89
C ASP A 297 -0.36 4.20 12.83
N PRO A 298 -0.21 5.41 12.24
CA PRO A 298 -1.32 6.34 12.07
C PRO A 298 -2.44 5.87 11.15
N ALA A 299 -2.26 4.78 10.39
CA ALA A 299 -3.35 4.21 9.58
C ALA A 299 -4.39 3.50 10.46
N LEU A 300 -3.97 2.99 11.63
CA LEU A 300 -4.78 2.12 12.49
C LEU A 300 -5.06 2.68 13.90
N PHE A 301 -4.20 3.57 14.38
CA PHE A 301 -4.27 4.08 15.75
C PHE A 301 -4.15 5.60 15.78
N THR A 302 -4.43 6.19 16.94
CA THR A 302 -4.24 7.63 17.23
C THR A 302 -3.07 7.90 18.18
N GLY A 303 -2.27 6.88 18.49
CA GLY A 303 -1.08 6.98 19.31
C GLY A 303 -0.23 5.71 19.26
N PRO A 304 0.97 5.71 19.88
CA PRO A 304 1.78 4.52 20.01
C PRO A 304 1.04 3.43 20.79
N VAL A 305 1.06 2.20 20.29
CA VAL A 305 0.42 1.04 20.95
C VAL A 305 1.39 -0.10 21.14
N THR A 306 1.08 -1.09 21.97
CA THR A 306 1.93 -2.28 22.08
C THR A 306 1.83 -3.14 20.81
N THR A 307 2.80 -4.02 20.58
CA THR A 307 2.71 -4.99 19.46
C THR A 307 1.53 -5.96 19.62
N ALA A 308 1.08 -6.21 20.86
CA ALA A 308 -0.07 -7.05 21.14
C ALA A 308 -1.38 -6.35 20.75
N ASP A 309 -1.55 -5.09 21.15
CA ASP A 309 -2.73 -4.30 20.77
C ASP A 309 -2.79 -4.07 19.26
N TRP A 310 -1.64 -3.78 18.63
CA TRP A 310 -1.55 -3.63 17.18
C TRP A 310 -1.90 -4.92 16.43
N LYS A 311 -1.47 -6.10 16.91
CA LYS A 311 -1.87 -7.38 16.33
C LYS A 311 -3.36 -7.67 16.55
N ALA A 312 -3.89 -7.37 17.73
CA ALA A 312 -5.25 -7.76 18.13
C ALA A 312 -6.33 -7.18 17.21
N ILE A 313 -6.16 -5.94 16.73
CA ILE A 313 -7.14 -5.31 15.83
C ILE A 313 -7.14 -5.88 14.40
N GLN A 314 -6.14 -6.68 14.03
CA GLN A 314 -6.00 -7.31 12.71
C GLN A 314 -6.73 -8.67 12.64
N GLN A 315 -7.47 -9.02 13.69
CA GLN A 315 -8.47 -10.11 13.76
C GLN A 315 -8.00 -11.52 13.34
N ASP A 316 -6.69 -11.77 13.40
CA ASP A 316 -6.12 -13.12 13.25
C ASP A 316 -5.30 -13.50 14.50
N PRO A 317 -5.90 -14.23 15.46
CA PRO A 317 -5.19 -14.68 16.66
C PRO A 317 -3.97 -15.56 16.34
N GLY A 318 -4.03 -16.33 15.24
CA GLY A 318 -2.99 -17.26 14.80
C GLY A 318 -1.82 -16.59 14.07
N SER A 319 -1.94 -15.30 13.75
CA SER A 319 -0.95 -14.56 12.97
C SER A 319 0.43 -14.54 13.65
N THR A 320 1.50 -14.42 12.87
CA THR A 320 2.89 -14.43 13.37
C THR A 320 3.53 -13.06 13.29
N LEU A 321 4.08 -12.60 14.42
CA LEU A 321 4.84 -11.36 14.49
C LEU A 321 6.34 -11.59 14.29
N THR A 322 6.93 -10.96 13.28
CA THR A 322 8.36 -11.03 12.99
C THR A 322 8.98 -9.64 13.10
N PRO A 323 9.90 -9.40 14.04
CA PRO A 323 10.55 -8.11 14.15
C PRO A 323 11.81 -8.01 13.30
N THR A 324 12.08 -6.84 12.74
CA THR A 324 13.30 -6.55 11.96
C THR A 324 13.91 -5.21 12.33
N GLY A 325 15.10 -4.93 11.78
CA GLY A 325 15.61 -3.56 11.66
C GLY A 325 14.71 -2.67 10.80
N TRP A 326 15.12 -1.42 10.59
CA TRP A 326 14.38 -0.48 9.75
C TRP A 326 14.65 -0.70 8.25
N GLU A 327 15.71 -1.43 7.90
CA GLU A 327 16.24 -1.57 6.55
C GLU A 327 15.36 -2.39 5.60
N PRO A 328 14.73 -3.52 6.01
CA PRO A 328 13.86 -4.28 5.11
C PRO A 328 12.70 -3.43 4.60
N PHE A 329 12.56 -3.35 3.28
CA PHE A 329 11.43 -2.74 2.59
C PHE A 329 10.36 -3.78 2.28
N TRP A 330 10.77 -4.98 1.87
CA TRP A 330 9.88 -6.10 1.54
C TRP A 330 9.94 -7.22 2.60
N PRO A 331 8.90 -8.09 2.68
CA PRO A 331 8.87 -9.25 3.57
C PRO A 331 10.05 -10.23 3.43
N ASP A 332 10.60 -10.34 2.22
CA ASP A 332 11.75 -11.21 1.89
C ASP A 332 13.09 -10.68 2.45
N GLY A 333 13.09 -9.49 3.07
CA GLY A 333 14.28 -8.83 3.58
C GLY A 333 15.01 -7.94 2.57
N THR A 334 14.49 -7.79 1.35
CA THR A 334 15.00 -6.83 0.36
C THR A 334 14.83 -5.40 0.90
N THR A 335 15.82 -4.54 0.64
CA THR A 335 15.95 -3.20 1.22
C THR A 335 15.83 -2.11 0.15
N ASP A 336 15.34 -0.93 0.52
CA ASP A 336 15.26 0.26 -0.34
C ASP A 336 16.10 1.42 0.23
N PRO A 337 17.45 1.34 0.16
CA PRO A 337 18.32 2.31 0.82
C PRO A 337 18.23 3.73 0.26
N THR A 338 17.77 3.89 -0.99
CA THR A 338 17.62 5.17 -1.70
C THR A 338 16.21 5.75 -1.61
N PHE A 339 15.26 5.02 -1.01
CA PHE A 339 13.85 5.41 -0.94
C PHE A 339 13.18 5.56 -2.32
N SER A 340 13.76 4.98 -3.37
CA SER A 340 13.24 5.07 -4.73
C SER A 340 11.95 4.25 -4.86
N GLU A 341 11.92 3.05 -4.29
CA GLU A 341 10.71 2.22 -4.29
C GLU A 341 9.64 2.81 -3.37
N THR A 342 10.07 3.32 -2.22
CA THR A 342 9.20 4.03 -1.27
C THR A 342 8.48 5.19 -1.94
N ASN A 343 9.22 6.03 -2.68
CA ASN A 343 8.64 7.18 -3.39
C ASN A 343 7.71 6.75 -4.52
N TYR A 344 8.10 5.74 -5.31
CA TYR A 344 7.24 5.18 -6.36
C TYR A 344 5.88 4.74 -5.80
N TRP A 345 5.88 3.93 -4.75
CA TRP A 345 4.66 3.38 -4.17
C TRP A 345 3.83 4.44 -3.45
N LEU A 346 4.45 5.38 -2.73
CA LEU A 346 3.71 6.49 -2.12
C LEU A 346 3.03 7.35 -3.19
N ASP A 347 3.69 7.63 -4.32
CA ASP A 347 3.07 8.33 -5.44
C ASP A 347 1.89 7.55 -6.05
N TYR A 348 2.07 6.24 -6.25
CA TYR A 348 1.00 5.36 -6.72
C TYR A 348 -0.23 5.41 -5.80
N PHE A 349 -0.03 5.25 -4.50
CA PHE A 349 -1.15 5.26 -3.54
C PHE A 349 -1.74 6.64 -3.29
N ARG A 350 -1.01 7.74 -3.54
CA ARG A 350 -1.58 9.10 -3.57
C ARG A 350 -2.59 9.22 -4.70
N MET A 351 -2.26 8.74 -5.89
CA MET A 351 -3.20 8.72 -7.03
C MET A 351 -4.43 7.86 -6.72
N GLN A 352 -4.24 6.67 -6.14
CA GLN A 352 -5.37 5.81 -5.74
C GLN A 352 -6.28 6.47 -4.69
N LEU A 353 -5.72 7.17 -3.71
CA LEU A 353 -6.49 7.91 -2.71
C LEU A 353 -7.31 9.05 -3.34
N VAL A 354 -6.70 9.84 -4.22
CA VAL A 354 -7.39 10.92 -4.96
C VAL A 354 -8.51 10.35 -5.82
N LEU A 355 -8.22 9.29 -6.56
CA LEU A 355 -9.15 8.63 -7.45
C LEU A 355 -10.37 8.11 -6.68
N ARG A 356 -10.16 7.37 -5.59
CA ARG A 356 -11.25 6.90 -4.74
C ARG A 356 -12.05 8.07 -4.16
N SER A 357 -11.36 9.08 -3.64
CA SER A 357 -12.03 10.21 -3.01
C SER A 357 -12.91 10.99 -3.98
N ALA A 358 -12.51 11.06 -5.26
CA ALA A 358 -13.28 11.67 -6.33
C ALA A 358 -14.52 10.85 -6.73
N GLN A 359 -14.50 9.53 -6.55
CA GLN A 359 -15.56 8.63 -7.01
C GLN A 359 -16.55 8.26 -5.90
N SER A 360 -16.06 8.05 -4.68
CA SER A 360 -16.82 7.54 -3.55
C SER A 360 -16.91 8.54 -2.38
N GLY A 361 -16.33 9.73 -2.55
CA GLY A 361 -16.18 10.73 -1.49
C GLY A 361 -14.92 10.51 -0.63
N PRO A 362 -14.43 11.54 0.09
CA PRO A 362 -13.21 11.42 0.87
C PRO A 362 -13.43 10.60 2.16
N PRO A 363 -12.49 9.71 2.55
CA PRO A 363 -12.48 9.12 3.89
C PRO A 363 -12.27 10.20 4.98
N PRO A 364 -12.72 9.97 6.23
CA PRO A 364 -13.42 8.77 6.68
C PRO A 364 -14.89 8.73 6.25
N TYR A 365 -15.36 7.55 5.83
CA TYR A 365 -16.72 7.33 5.35
C TYR A 365 -17.71 7.23 6.52
N SER A 366 -18.87 7.88 6.40
CA SER A 366 -19.87 7.97 7.46
C SER A 366 -20.77 6.73 7.60
N ASN A 367 -20.77 5.85 6.60
CA ASN A 367 -21.45 4.54 6.67
C ASN A 367 -20.68 3.51 7.50
N CYS A 368 -19.50 3.92 7.98
CA CYS A 368 -18.67 3.28 8.98
C CYS A 368 -18.64 4.18 10.24
#